data_AF-A0A522C660-F1
#
_entry.id   AF-A0A522C660-F1
#
_cell.length_a   1.000
_cell.length_b   1.000
_cell.length_c   1.000
_cell.angle_alpha   90.00
_cell.angle_beta   90.00
_cell.angle_gamma   90.00
#
_symmetry.space_group_name_H-M   'P 1'
#
loop_
_entity.id
_entity.type
_entity.pdbx_description
1 polymer ?
#
loop_
_entity_poly.entity_id
_entity_poly.type
_entity_poly.pdbx_seq_one_letter_code
_entity_poly.pdbx_strand_id
1 'polypeptide(L)'
;MKKSILEIYALAVCFATIVCFVIALGISIYDIVRIAKPEFTMSSYEYNRHQSNDAYWKSGDSCSDDKKRQRPADEELTKQRLASYQQSIKSELRDAFQSLTQTVIILSIAVIVFLVHWRVARRAREANISTQ
;
A
#
# COMPACT_ATOMS: atom_id res chain seq x y z
N MET A 1 15.36 -40.50 -12.51
CA MET A 1 15.74 -39.08 -12.71
C MET A 1 15.94 -38.42 -11.35
N LYS A 2 17.18 -38.23 -10.89
CA LYS A 2 17.43 -37.42 -9.70
C LYS A 2 17.49 -35.96 -10.16
N LYS A 3 16.47 -35.16 -9.85
CA LYS A 3 16.58 -33.70 -10.06
C LYS A 3 17.78 -33.22 -9.24
N SER A 4 18.62 -32.38 -9.84
CA SER A 4 19.73 -31.78 -9.11
C SER A 4 19.17 -30.96 -7.94
N ILE A 5 19.80 -31.03 -6.76
CA ILE A 5 19.43 -30.24 -5.57
C ILE A 5 19.35 -28.74 -5.94
N LEU A 6 20.21 -28.30 -6.86
CA LEU A 6 20.23 -26.95 -7.41
C LEU A 6 18.94 -26.58 -8.16
N GLU A 7 18.35 -27.51 -8.91
CA GLU A 7 17.09 -27.30 -9.63
C GLU A 7 15.93 -27.12 -8.65
N ILE A 8 15.87 -27.97 -7.61
CA ILE A 8 14.82 -27.91 -6.58
C ILE A 8 14.90 -26.59 -5.82
N TYR A 9 16.10 -26.19 -5.41
CA TYR A 9 16.33 -24.90 -4.75
C TYR A 9 15.89 -23.72 -5.62
N ALA A 10 16.30 -23.70 -6.90
CA ALA A 10 15.92 -22.63 -7.80
C ALA A 10 14.39 -22.55 -8.03
N LEU A 11 13.72 -23.70 -8.17
CA LEU A 11 12.26 -23.77 -8.30
C LEU A 11 11.55 -23.30 -7.03
N ALA A 12 12.06 -23.63 -5.84
CA ALA A 12 11.50 -23.17 -4.57
C ALA A 12 11.59 -21.64 -4.43
N VAL A 13 12.72 -21.05 -4.80
CA VAL A 13 12.88 -19.59 -4.81
C VAL A 13 11.94 -18.94 -5.83
N CYS A 14 11.83 -19.50 -7.04
CA CYS A 14 10.87 -19.01 -8.05
C CYS A 14 9.43 -19.04 -7.52
N PHE A 15 9.02 -20.11 -6.85
CA PHE A 15 7.70 -20.19 -6.23
C PHE A 15 7.49 -19.11 -5.17
N ALA A 16 8.45 -18.94 -4.26
CA ALA A 16 8.39 -17.89 -3.24
C ALA A 16 8.26 -16.50 -3.87
N THR A 17 9.03 -16.20 -4.93
CA THR A 17 8.92 -14.91 -5.63
C THR A 17 7.55 -14.70 -6.27
N ILE A 18 6.94 -15.74 -6.85
CA ILE A 18 5.58 -15.64 -7.42
C ILE A 18 4.55 -15.31 -6.34
N VAL A 19 4.65 -15.92 -5.16
CA VAL A 19 3.77 -15.58 -4.03
C VAL A 19 3.93 -14.10 -3.63
N CYS A 20 5.18 -13.63 -3.52
CA CYS A 20 5.46 -12.22 -3.26
C CYS A 20 4.88 -11.30 -4.35
N PHE A 21 4.96 -11.70 -5.63
CA PHE A 21 4.36 -10.95 -6.74
C PHE A 21 2.85 -10.79 -6.59
N VAL A 22 2.13 -11.86 -6.27
CA VAL A 22 0.67 -11.83 -6.12
C VAL A 22 0.26 -10.87 -4.99
N ILE A 23 0.95 -10.95 -3.85
CA ILE A 23 0.67 -10.08 -2.70
C ILE A 23 0.97 -8.62 -3.05
N ALA A 24 2.15 -8.35 -3.62
CA ALA A 24 2.55 -7.00 -4.02
C ALA A 24 1.62 -6.41 -5.09
N LEU A 25 1.11 -7.23 -6.02
CA LEU A 25 0.12 -6.80 -7.01
C LEU A 25 -1.18 -6.36 -6.33
N GLY A 26 -1.67 -7.13 -5.34
CA GLY A 26 -2.86 -6.77 -4.57
C GLY A 26 -2.72 -5.42 -3.86
N ILE A 27 -1.57 -5.20 -3.21
CA ILE A 27 -1.26 -3.91 -2.57
C ILE A 27 -1.19 -2.78 -3.61
N SER A 28 -0.52 -3.01 -4.74
CA SER A 28 -0.38 -2.00 -5.81
C SER A 28 -1.75 -1.57 -6.38
N ILE A 29 -2.66 -2.52 -6.59
CA ILE A 29 -4.02 -2.23 -7.07
C ILE A 29 -4.78 -1.39 -6.05
N TYR A 30 -4.68 -1.73 -4.77
CA TYR A 30 -5.29 -0.96 -3.69
C TYR A 30 -4.75 0.49 -3.65
N ASP A 31 -3.44 0.67 -3.78
CA ASP A 31 -2.82 1.99 -3.82
C ASP A 31 -3.27 2.81 -5.04
N ILE A 32 -3.48 2.18 -6.20
CA ILE A 32 -4.05 2.84 -7.38
C ILE A 32 -5.47 3.35 -7.07
N VAL A 33 -6.31 2.56 -6.41
CA VAL A 33 -7.65 2.98 -5.98
C VAL A 33 -7.56 4.14 -4.98
N ARG A 34 -6.63 4.06 -4.02
CA ARG A 34 -6.35 5.11 -3.03
C ARG A 34 -5.93 6.44 -3.68
N ILE A 35 -5.16 6.39 -4.77
CA ILE A 35 -4.79 7.57 -5.56
C ILE A 35 -5.98 8.11 -6.37
N ALA A 36 -6.77 7.23 -6.99
CA ALA A 36 -7.88 7.65 -7.85
C ALA A 36 -9.11 8.17 -7.07
N LYS A 37 -9.35 7.61 -5.87
CA LYS A 37 -10.53 7.88 -5.03
C LYS A 37 -10.13 7.90 -3.53
N PRO A 38 -9.33 8.87 -3.08
CA PRO A 38 -8.86 8.94 -1.69
C PRO A 38 -10.00 9.07 -0.67
N GLU A 39 -11.14 9.65 -1.05
CA GLU A 39 -12.32 9.74 -0.18
C GLU A 39 -12.91 8.37 0.18
N PHE A 40 -12.81 7.39 -0.74
CA PHE A 40 -13.34 6.05 -0.54
C PHE A 40 -12.45 5.21 0.38
N THR A 41 -11.14 5.44 0.34
CA THR A 41 -10.15 4.68 1.12
C THR A 41 -9.82 5.32 2.46
N MET A 42 -10.11 6.61 2.62
CA MET A 42 -9.96 7.33 3.87
C MET A 42 -10.80 6.67 4.99
N SER A 43 -10.25 6.67 6.21
CA SER A 43 -10.94 6.05 7.34
C SER A 43 -12.33 6.65 7.56
N SER A 44 -13.30 5.82 7.97
CA SER A 44 -14.66 6.29 8.21
C SER A 44 -14.71 7.41 9.26
N TYR A 45 -13.80 7.39 10.25
CA TYR A 45 -13.68 8.47 11.24
C TYR A 45 -13.31 9.80 10.57
N GLU A 46 -12.24 9.82 9.77
CA GLU A 46 -11.79 11.01 9.05
C GLU A 46 -12.82 11.49 8.04
N TYR A 47 -13.50 10.58 7.33
CA TYR A 47 -14.57 10.95 6.42
C TYR A 47 -15.75 11.60 7.14
N ASN A 48 -16.24 10.96 8.23
CA ASN A 48 -17.42 11.40 8.95
C ASN A 48 -17.22 12.71 9.70
N ARG A 49 -16.04 12.94 10.29
CA ARG A 49 -15.76 14.19 11.02
C ARG A 49 -15.81 15.43 10.14
N HIS A 50 -15.58 15.29 8.83
CA HIS A 50 -15.58 16.43 7.91
C HIS A 50 -16.93 16.67 7.21
N GLN A 51 -17.97 15.88 7.49
CA GLN A 51 -19.28 16.02 6.82
C GLN A 51 -20.07 17.26 7.26
N SER A 52 -19.90 17.70 8.51
CA SER A 52 -20.60 18.87 9.06
C SER A 52 -19.74 19.61 10.08
N ASN A 53 -20.06 20.88 10.32
CA ASN A 53 -19.38 21.68 11.33
C ASN A 53 -19.58 21.11 12.75
N ASP A 54 -20.75 20.56 13.02
CA ASP A 54 -21.04 19.91 14.31
C ASP A 54 -20.22 18.64 14.50
N ALA A 55 -20.11 17.79 13.47
CA ALA A 55 -19.27 16.59 13.52
C ALA A 55 -17.78 16.95 13.67
N TYR A 56 -17.32 17.98 12.94
CA TYR A 56 -15.95 18.47 13.00
C TYR A 56 -15.62 19.01 14.40
N TRP A 57 -16.48 19.85 14.95
CA TRP A 57 -16.31 20.40 16.30
C TRP A 57 -16.31 19.32 17.37
N LYS A 58 -17.28 18.39 17.33
CA LYS A 58 -17.40 17.29 18.29
C LYS A 58 -16.19 16.33 18.26
N SER A 59 -15.59 16.13 17.09
CA SER A 59 -14.42 15.26 16.93
C SER A 59 -13.13 15.82 17.56
N GLY A 60 -13.05 17.14 17.75
CA GLY A 60 -11.91 17.80 18.38
C GLY A 60 -12.03 17.98 19.90
N ASP A 61 -13.19 17.67 20.47
CA ASP A 61 -13.55 17.95 21.87
C ASP A 61 -13.17 16.82 22.84
N SER A 62 -12.80 15.64 22.31
CA SER A 62 -12.58 14.43 23.12
C SER A 62 -11.25 14.38 23.89
N CYS A 63 -10.33 15.34 23.70
CA CYS A 63 -8.99 15.30 24.32
C CYS A 63 -8.60 16.55 25.12
N SER A 64 -9.45 17.57 25.22
CA SER A 64 -9.17 18.76 26.03
C SER A 64 -10.10 18.82 27.23
N ASP A 65 -9.54 18.71 28.44
CA ASP A 65 -10.21 18.97 29.73
C ASP A 65 -10.73 20.43 29.87
N ASP A 66 -10.43 21.28 28.89
CA ASP A 66 -10.89 22.65 28.81
C ASP A 66 -12.34 22.75 28.32
N LYS A 67 -13.28 22.64 29.26
CA LYS A 67 -14.73 22.93 29.11
C LYS A 67 -15.06 24.39 28.72
N LYS A 68 -14.13 25.13 28.10
CA LYS A 68 -14.25 26.56 27.76
C LYS A 68 -13.81 26.90 26.33
N ARG A 69 -13.73 25.92 25.43
CA ARG A 69 -13.50 26.25 24.01
C ARG A 69 -14.76 26.91 23.44
N GLN A 70 -14.69 28.22 23.19
CA GLN A 70 -15.75 28.91 22.45
C GLN A 70 -15.72 28.40 21.01
N ARG A 71 -16.86 27.89 20.55
CA ARG A 71 -17.05 27.49 19.16
C ARG A 71 -16.86 28.74 18.27
N PRO A 72 -15.95 28.72 17.28
CA PRO A 72 -15.82 29.81 16.32
C PRO A 72 -17.13 30.06 15.58
N ALA A 73 -17.25 31.23 14.93
CA ALA A 73 -18.33 31.48 14.01
C ALA A 73 -18.37 30.39 12.92
N ASP A 74 -19.57 30.02 12.46
CA ASP A 74 -19.74 28.89 11.53
C ASP A 74 -18.98 29.09 10.21
N GLU A 75 -18.77 30.33 9.76
CA GLU A 75 -17.97 30.62 8.57
C GLU A 75 -16.49 30.22 8.77
N GLU A 76 -15.90 30.63 9.90
CA GLU A 76 -14.52 30.29 10.25
C GLU A 76 -14.37 28.78 10.49
N LEU A 77 -15.35 28.16 11.16
CA LEU A 77 -15.37 26.71 11.37
C LEU A 77 -15.48 25.93 10.05
N THR A 78 -16.27 26.43 9.10
CA THR A 78 -16.38 25.85 7.75
C THR A 78 -15.04 25.91 7.03
N LYS A 79 -14.35 27.05 7.09
CA LYS A 79 -13.03 27.23 6.48
C LYS A 79 -12.01 26.26 7.06
N GLN A 80 -11.98 26.12 8.39
CA GLN A 80 -11.09 25.17 9.07
C GLN A 80 -11.40 23.72 8.70
N ARG A 81 -12.69 23.33 8.69
CA ARG A 81 -13.14 21.99 8.30
C ARG A 81 -12.71 21.65 6.88
N LEU A 82 -12.93 22.54 5.92
CA LEU A 82 -12.55 22.32 4.52
C LEU A 82 -11.03 22.24 4.34
N ALA A 83 -10.27 23.11 5.02
CA ALA A 83 -8.81 23.06 4.99
C ALA A 83 -8.26 21.76 5.59
N SER A 84 -8.79 21.34 6.73
CA SER A 84 -8.45 20.06 7.37
C SER A 84 -8.79 18.88 6.47
N TYR A 85 -9.96 18.88 5.82
CA TYR A 85 -10.37 17.82 4.91
C TYR A 85 -9.42 17.70 3.72
N GLN A 86 -9.07 18.83 3.09
CA GLN A 86 -8.10 18.86 2.01
C GLN A 86 -6.72 18.33 2.46
N GLN A 87 -6.32 18.61 3.70
CA GLN A 87 -5.09 18.07 4.26
C GLN A 87 -5.17 16.56 4.44
N SER A 88 -6.28 16.03 4.95
CA SER A 88 -6.49 14.57 5.07
C SER A 88 -6.43 13.89 3.71
N ILE A 89 -7.06 14.45 2.67
CA ILE A 89 -6.96 13.94 1.29
C ILE A 89 -5.52 13.95 0.77
N LYS A 90 -4.78 15.04 1.01
CA LYS A 90 -3.36 15.11 0.59
C LYS A 90 -2.49 14.09 1.31
N SER A 91 -2.75 13.83 2.59
CA SER A 91 -2.04 12.78 3.35
C SER A 91 -2.34 11.40 2.77
N GLU A 92 -3.62 11.11 2.52
CA GLU A 92 -4.08 9.85 1.94
C GLU A 92 -3.39 9.56 0.59
N LEU A 93 -3.31 10.59 -0.27
CA LEU A 93 -2.59 10.50 -1.55
C LEU A 93 -1.09 10.27 -1.37
N ARG A 94 -0.44 11.04 -0.49
CA ARG A 94 1.00 10.90 -0.23
C ARG A 94 1.34 9.48 0.26
N ASP A 95 0.56 8.96 1.20
CA ASP A 95 0.76 7.64 1.76
C ASP A 95 0.56 6.56 0.68
N ALA A 96 -0.42 6.72 -0.21
CA ALA A 96 -0.63 5.84 -1.35
C ALA A 96 0.57 5.85 -2.31
N PHE A 97 1.09 7.03 -2.66
CA PHE A 97 2.27 7.14 -3.52
C PHE A 97 3.52 6.52 -2.89
N GLN A 98 3.70 6.72 -1.58
CA GLN A 98 4.83 6.13 -0.85
C GLN A 98 4.73 4.60 -0.84
N SER A 99 3.55 4.05 -0.52
CA SER A 99 3.29 2.61 -0.54
C SER A 99 3.49 2.01 -1.93
N LEU A 100 2.95 2.67 -2.97
CA LEU A 100 3.12 2.23 -4.36
C LEU A 100 4.59 2.24 -4.77
N THR A 101 5.35 3.28 -4.39
CA THR A 101 6.79 3.37 -4.67
C THR A 101 7.55 2.23 -4.02
N GLN A 102 7.29 1.94 -2.74
CA GLN A 102 7.90 0.80 -2.04
C GLN A 102 7.55 -0.52 -2.73
N THR A 103 6.29 -0.70 -3.13
CA THR A 103 5.83 -1.92 -3.79
C THR A 103 6.48 -2.11 -5.16
N VAL A 104 6.67 -1.04 -5.94
CA VAL A 104 7.39 -1.08 -7.23
C VAL A 104 8.85 -1.48 -7.05
N ILE A 105 9.53 -1.00 -6.00
CA ILE A 105 10.91 -1.40 -5.69
C ILE A 105 10.97 -2.91 -5.37
N ILE A 106 10.06 -3.40 -4.52
CA ILE A 106 9.98 -4.82 -4.16
C ILE A 106 9.72 -5.69 -5.40
N LEU A 107 8.77 -5.30 -6.25
CA LEU A 107 8.46 -5.99 -7.50
C LEU A 107 9.68 -6.05 -8.42
N SER A 108 10.41 -4.94 -8.55
CA SER A 108 11.62 -4.87 -9.37
C SER A 108 12.70 -5.84 -8.89
N ILE A 109 12.94 -5.91 -7.58
CA ILE A 109 13.88 -6.87 -6.99
C ILE A 109 13.38 -8.30 -7.21
N ALA A 110 12.09 -8.57 -7.01
CA ALA A 110 11.50 -9.88 -7.23
C ALA A 110 11.63 -10.34 -8.69
N VAL A 111 11.50 -9.43 -9.67
CA VAL A 111 11.73 -9.73 -11.10
C VAL A 111 13.16 -10.20 -11.30
N ILE A 112 14.14 -9.45 -10.77
CA ILE A 112 15.56 -9.79 -10.93
C ILE A 112 15.87 -11.16 -10.32
N VAL A 113 15.43 -11.40 -9.08
CA VAL A 113 15.62 -12.68 -8.39
C VAL A 113 14.97 -13.82 -9.19
N PHE A 114 13.72 -13.65 -9.61
CA PHE A 114 13.02 -14.67 -10.40
C PHE A 114 13.77 -14.98 -11.69
N LEU A 115 14.21 -13.97 -12.46
CA LEU A 115 14.92 -14.17 -13.71
C LEU A 115 16.25 -14.91 -13.52
N VAL A 116 17.01 -14.58 -12.47
CA VAL A 116 18.27 -15.27 -12.15
C VAL A 116 18.01 -16.73 -11.80
N HIS A 117 17.09 -17.01 -10.87
CA HIS A 117 16.78 -18.38 -10.46
C HIS A 117 16.12 -19.19 -11.58
N TRP A 118 15.28 -18.58 -12.40
CA TRP A 118 14.71 -19.19 -13.59
C TRP A 118 15.80 -19.62 -14.57
N ARG A 119 16.79 -18.75 -14.82
CA ARG A 119 17.93 -19.08 -15.69
C ARG A 119 18.76 -20.23 -15.13
N VAL A 120 18.97 -20.27 -13.80
CA VAL A 120 19.67 -21.37 -13.13
C VAL A 120 18.90 -22.69 -13.26
N ALA A 121 17.60 -22.68 -12.99
CA ALA A 121 16.74 -23.85 -13.11
C ALA A 121 16.71 -24.39 -14.55
N ARG A 122 16.64 -23.50 -15.54
CA ARG A 122 16.67 -23.84 -16.96
C ARG A 122 18.00 -24.51 -17.33
N ARG A 123 19.14 -23.93 -16.95
CA ARG A 123 20.47 -24.51 -17.22
C ARG A 123 20.66 -25.87 -16.54
N ALA A 124 20.22 -26.01 -15.29
CA ALA A 124 20.30 -27.28 -14.57
C ALA A 124 19.47 -28.38 -15.24
N ARG A 125 18.32 -28.03 -15.80
CA ARG A 125 17.47 -28.94 -16.57
C ARG A 125 18.14 -29.38 -17.88
N GLU A 126 18.71 -28.43 -18.63
CA GLU A 126 19.43 -28.72 -19.87
C GLU A 126 20.64 -29.65 -19.62
N ALA A 127 21.43 -29.39 -18.58
CA ALA A 127 22.59 -30.22 -18.20
C ALA A 127 22.21 -31.66 -17.78
N ASN A 128 21.07 -31.84 -17.09
CA ASN A 128 20.56 -33.16 -16.72
C ASN A 128 20.08 -33.97 -17.93
N ILE A 129 19.62 -33.31 -19.00
CA ILE A 129 19.19 -33.98 -20.23
C ILE A 129 20.40 -34.44 -21.05
N SER A 130 21.49 -33.65 -21.11
CA SER A 130 22.71 -34.02 -21.85
C SER A 130 23.55 -35.11 -21.21
N THR A 131 23.27 -35.47 -19.95
CA THR A 131 23.99 -36.51 -19.18
C THR A 131 23.20 -37.82 -19.06
N GLN A 132 21.99 -37.90 -19.62
CA GLN A 132 21.21 -39.12 -19.79
C GLN A 132 21.41 -39.72 -21.18
#